data_AF-A0A9W6XJS9-F1
#
_entry.id   AF-A0A9W6XJS9-F1
#
_cell.length_a   1.000
_cell.length_b   1.000
_cell.length_c   1.000
_cell.angle_alpha   90.00
_cell.angle_beta   90.00
_cell.angle_gamma   90.00
#
_symmetry.space_group_name_H-M   'P 1'
#
loop_
_entity.id
_entity.type
_entity.pdbx_description
1 polymer ?
#
loop_
_entity_poly.entity_id
_entity_poly.type
_entity_poly.pdbx_seq_one_letter_code
_entity_poly.pdbx_strand_id
1 'polypeptide(L)'
;METPVLLCVKVSLSPKFEAFPHVIRSVSDLLLPRTIDGAIDNDLHRVKKEYEAFLPRTTGAMDGAAARGRLDLLQQLQTEYRGGCSPAAFVGAAAHAHLEVI
;
A
#
# COMPACT_ATOMS: atom_id res chain seq x y z
N MET A 1 0.93 -2.11 -17.99
CA MET A 1 0.10 -1.05 -17.39
C MET A 1 1.04 0.01 -16.83
N GLU A 2 0.77 1.30 -17.03
CA GLU A 2 1.57 2.37 -16.43
C GLU A 2 1.24 2.50 -14.94
N THR A 3 2.26 2.75 -14.12
CA THR A 3 2.13 2.99 -12.68
C THR A 3 1.43 4.34 -12.45
N PRO A 4 0.41 4.42 -11.58
CA PRO A 4 -0.27 5.68 -11.32
C PRO A 4 0.67 6.66 -10.61
N VAL A 5 0.73 7.90 -11.12
CA VAL A 5 1.53 8.98 -10.50
C VAL A 5 0.83 9.47 -9.25
N LEU A 6 1.53 9.41 -8.11
CA LEU A 6 1.01 9.90 -6.84
C LEU A 6 0.74 11.42 -6.91
N LEU A 7 -0.43 11.86 -6.43
CA LEU A 7 -0.79 13.29 -6.39
C LEU A 7 0.26 14.12 -5.65
N CYS A 8 0.74 13.63 -4.49
CA CYS A 8 1.78 14.32 -3.71
C CYS A 8 3.12 14.40 -4.46
N VAL A 9 3.48 13.39 -5.25
CA VAL A 9 4.71 13.42 -6.06
C VAL A 9 4.60 14.51 -7.12
N LYS A 10 3.44 14.59 -7.79
CA LYS A 10 3.18 15.63 -8.79
C LYS A 10 3.21 17.03 -8.20
N VAL A 11 2.69 17.22 -6.99
CA VAL A 11 2.67 18.53 -6.30
C VAL A 11 4.03 18.92 -5.70
N SER A 12 4.81 17.94 -5.23
CA SER A 12 6.06 18.22 -4.49
C SER A 12 7.30 18.34 -5.38
N LEU A 13 7.27 17.80 -6.60
CA LEU A 13 8.38 17.91 -7.53
C LEU A 13 8.43 19.30 -8.17
N SER A 14 9.65 19.82 -8.34
CA SER A 14 9.85 21.09 -9.05
C SER A 14 9.27 21.00 -10.48
N PRO A 15 8.66 22.08 -11.02
CA PRO A 15 8.14 22.10 -12.39
C PRO A 15 9.16 21.71 -13.46
N LYS A 16 10.46 21.88 -13.17
CA LYS A 16 11.56 21.45 -14.05
C LYS A 16 11.58 19.95 -14.33
N PHE A 17 11.03 19.14 -13.43
CA PHE A 17 10.94 17.69 -13.58
C PHE A 17 9.73 17.25 -14.43
N GLU A 18 8.79 18.14 -14.76
CA GLU A 18 7.67 17.84 -15.66
C GLU A 18 8.15 17.45 -17.07
N ALA A 19 9.28 18.01 -17.51
CA ALA A 19 9.92 17.64 -18.77
C ALA A 19 10.57 16.23 -18.75
N PHE A 20 10.67 15.59 -17.57
CA PHE A 20 11.33 14.30 -17.38
C PHE A 20 10.36 13.26 -16.78
N PRO A 21 9.43 12.73 -17.58
CA PRO A 21 8.39 11.81 -17.10
C PRO A 21 8.96 10.53 -16.47
N HIS A 22 10.13 10.07 -16.92
CA HIS A 22 10.82 8.91 -16.34
C HIS A 22 11.32 9.16 -14.90
N VAL A 23 11.67 10.41 -14.54
CA VAL A 23 12.06 10.78 -13.17
C VAL A 23 10.84 10.78 -12.27
N ILE A 24 9.73 11.40 -12.70
CA ILE A 24 8.45 11.39 -11.97
C ILE A 24 8.00 9.95 -11.72
N ARG A 25 8.11 9.09 -12.75
CA ARG A 25 7.81 7.67 -12.65
C ARG A 25 8.73 6.96 -11.65
N SER A 26 10.04 7.17 -11.73
CA SER A 26 11.00 6.54 -10.80
C SER A 26 10.74 6.92 -9.34
N VAL A 27 10.42 8.19 -9.08
CA VAL A 27 10.06 8.68 -7.74
C VAL A 27 8.73 8.07 -7.29
N SER A 28 7.74 8.00 -8.19
CA SER A 28 6.45 7.36 -7.90
C SER A 28 6.62 5.88 -7.59
N ASP A 29 7.38 5.15 -8.38
CA ASP A 29 7.64 3.71 -8.19
C ASP A 29 8.36 3.44 -6.86
N LEU A 30 9.23 4.36 -6.40
CA LEU A 30 9.92 4.26 -5.11
C LEU A 30 9.00 4.57 -3.92
N LEU A 31 8.06 5.50 -4.08
CA LEU A 31 7.16 5.95 -3.01
C LEU A 31 5.87 5.13 -2.92
N LEU A 32 5.42 4.52 -4.03
CA LEU A 32 4.18 3.75 -4.11
C LEU A 32 4.09 2.68 -2.99
N PRO A 33 5.10 1.80 -2.78
CA PRO A 33 5.08 0.81 -1.70
C PRO A 33 4.81 1.43 -0.32
N ARG A 34 5.61 2.42 0.08
CA ARG A 34 5.50 3.07 1.40
C ARG A 34 4.20 3.84 1.57
N THR A 35 3.72 4.46 0.50
CA THR A 35 2.47 5.22 0.52
C THR A 35 1.29 4.27 0.76
N ILE A 36 1.33 3.09 0.17
CA ILE A 36 0.28 2.08 0.31
C ILE A 36 0.32 1.42 1.68
N ASP A 37 1.50 1.08 2.20
CA ASP A 37 1.67 0.58 3.58
C ASP A 37 1.02 1.56 4.59
N GLY A 38 1.45 2.83 4.56
CA GLY A 38 0.95 3.84 5.48
C GLY A 38 -0.53 4.19 5.28
N ALA A 39 -1.06 4.00 4.08
CA ALA A 39 -2.46 4.28 3.81
C ALA A 39 -3.36 3.14 4.32
N ILE A 40 -2.92 1.87 4.21
CA ILE A 40 -3.64 0.73 4.80
C ILE A 40 -3.68 0.88 6.31
N ASP A 41 -2.55 1.25 6.91
CA ASP A 41 -2.44 1.57 8.34
C ASP A 41 -3.37 2.70 8.81
N ASN A 42 -3.93 3.53 7.93
CA ASN A 42 -4.79 4.67 8.29
C ASN A 42 -6.27 4.51 7.85
N ASP A 43 -6.72 3.29 7.59
CA ASP A 43 -8.07 2.94 7.11
C ASP A 43 -8.50 3.61 5.80
N LEU A 44 -8.13 2.92 4.73
CA LEU A 44 -8.05 3.33 3.35
C LEU A 44 -9.39 3.60 2.60
N HIS A 45 -10.39 4.27 3.17
CA HIS A 45 -11.62 4.54 2.41
C HIS A 45 -11.37 5.41 1.15
N ARG A 46 -10.40 6.34 1.20
CA ARG A 46 -10.12 7.27 0.08
C ARG A 46 -9.14 6.72 -0.93
N VAL A 47 -8.08 6.05 -0.47
CA VAL A 47 -6.99 5.58 -1.34
C VAL A 47 -7.33 4.24 -2.01
N LYS A 48 -8.28 3.45 -1.48
CA LYS A 48 -8.80 2.25 -2.16
C LYS A 48 -9.33 2.61 -3.54
N LYS A 49 -10.22 3.61 -3.65
CA LYS A 49 -10.86 3.99 -4.91
C LYS A 49 -9.88 4.37 -6.03
N GLU A 50 -8.77 4.99 -5.68
CA GLU A 50 -7.83 5.57 -6.65
C GLU A 50 -6.68 4.61 -7.00
N TYR A 51 -6.36 3.66 -6.13
CA TYR A 51 -5.20 2.77 -6.27
C TYR A 51 -5.55 1.27 -6.28
N GLU A 52 -6.83 0.87 -6.22
CA GLU A 52 -7.28 -0.54 -6.18
C GLU A 52 -6.66 -1.40 -7.29
N ALA A 53 -6.61 -0.87 -8.51
CA ALA A 53 -6.05 -1.57 -9.68
C ALA A 53 -4.52 -1.74 -9.62
N PHE A 54 -3.84 -1.02 -8.74
CA PHE A 54 -2.38 -0.96 -8.69
C PHE A 54 -1.80 -1.30 -7.32
N LEU A 55 -2.57 -1.78 -6.35
CA LEU A 55 -2.09 -2.10 -5.01
C LEU A 55 -0.85 -3.02 -5.09
N PRO A 56 0.38 -2.52 -4.85
CA PRO A 56 1.55 -3.37 -4.75
C PRO A 56 1.38 -4.17 -3.47
N ARG A 57 1.44 -5.49 -3.61
CA ARG A 57 1.30 -6.45 -2.52
C ARG A 57 2.64 -6.51 -1.81
N THR A 58 2.82 -5.60 -0.86
CA THR A 58 3.98 -5.53 0.01
C THR A 58 3.69 -6.27 1.30
N THR A 59 4.73 -6.81 1.93
CA THR A 59 4.61 -7.38 3.28
C THR A 59 4.11 -6.34 4.28
N GLY A 60 4.52 -5.07 4.16
CA GLY A 60 4.04 -3.97 5.00
C GLY A 60 2.52 -3.74 4.87
N ALA A 61 1.99 -3.76 3.64
CA ALA A 61 0.56 -3.66 3.39
C ALA A 61 -0.24 -4.81 4.03
N MET A 62 0.27 -6.04 3.94
CA MET A 62 -0.37 -7.20 4.57
C MET A 62 -0.32 -7.12 6.10
N ASP A 63 0.82 -6.71 6.65
CA ASP A 63 1.00 -6.55 8.09
C ASP A 63 0.07 -5.46 8.66
N GLY A 64 -0.04 -4.33 7.97
CA GLY A 64 -0.96 -3.25 8.32
C GLY A 64 -2.43 -3.68 8.20
N ALA A 65 -2.79 -4.41 7.13
CA ALA A 65 -4.13 -4.95 6.97
C ALA A 65 -4.49 -5.92 8.11
N ALA A 66 -3.54 -6.77 8.51
CA ALA A 66 -3.71 -7.68 9.63
C ALA A 66 -3.87 -6.94 10.96
N ALA A 67 -3.03 -5.94 11.22
CA ALA A 67 -3.11 -5.12 12.41
C ALA A 67 -4.43 -4.34 12.54
N ARG A 68 -5.16 -4.12 11.45
CA ARG A 68 -6.48 -3.46 11.41
C ARG A 68 -7.67 -4.41 11.31
N GLY A 69 -7.47 -5.73 11.36
CA GLY A 69 -8.58 -6.70 11.25
C GLY A 69 -9.19 -6.78 9.85
N ARG A 70 -8.48 -6.31 8.82
CA ARG A 70 -9.00 -6.22 7.44
C ARG A 70 -8.83 -7.53 6.70
N LEU A 71 -9.54 -8.57 7.17
CA LEU A 71 -9.55 -9.90 6.56
C LEU A 71 -9.99 -9.87 5.09
N ASP A 72 -10.90 -8.95 4.74
CA ASP A 72 -11.34 -8.71 3.36
C ASP A 72 -10.17 -8.34 2.44
N LEU A 73 -9.29 -7.44 2.90
CA LEU A 73 -8.12 -7.01 2.15
C LEU A 73 -7.03 -8.10 2.13
N LEU A 74 -6.81 -8.80 3.25
CA LEU A 74 -5.85 -9.90 3.29
C LEU A 74 -6.20 -11.00 2.30
N GLN A 75 -7.47 -11.40 2.22
CA GLN A 75 -7.95 -12.38 1.25
C GLN A 75 -7.71 -11.91 -0.19
N GLN A 76 -8.03 -10.65 -0.50
CA GLN A 76 -7.78 -10.07 -1.81
C GLN A 76 -6.29 -10.03 -2.18
N LEU A 77 -5.43 -9.60 -1.26
CA LEU A 77 -3.98 -9.47 -1.47
C LEU A 77 -3.30 -10.84 -1.61
N GLN A 78 -3.75 -11.84 -0.85
CA GLN A 78 -3.14 -13.17 -0.82
C GLN A 78 -3.45 -14.02 -2.05
N THR A 79 -4.55 -13.77 -2.76
CA THR A 79 -4.92 -14.54 -3.96
C THR A 79 -3.87 -14.54 -5.07
N GLU A 80 -3.04 -13.49 -5.14
CA GLU A 80 -2.09 -13.31 -6.24
C GLU A 80 -0.64 -13.03 -5.80
N TYR A 81 -0.36 -13.02 -4.49
CA TYR A 81 0.98 -12.78 -3.94
C TYR A 81 1.46 -13.95 -3.09
N ARG A 82 2.64 -14.48 -3.43
CA ARG A 82 3.28 -15.58 -2.70
C ARG A 82 4.15 -15.13 -1.53
N GLY A 83 4.49 -13.84 -1.43
CA GLY A 83 5.13 -13.28 -0.24
C GLY A 83 4.07 -13.14 0.85
N GLY A 84 4.27 -13.73 2.01
CA GLY A 84 3.28 -13.67 3.08
C GLY A 84 3.37 -12.38 3.90
N CYS A 85 2.50 -12.35 4.92
CA CYS A 85 2.69 -11.51 6.10
C CYS A 85 4.03 -11.81 6.80
N SER A 86 4.56 -10.83 7.51
CA SER A 86 5.64 -11.03 8.47
C SER A 86 5.07 -11.39 9.85
N PRO A 87 5.92 -11.77 10.83
CA PRO A 87 5.48 -11.93 12.22
C PRO A 87 4.82 -10.68 12.82
N ALA A 88 5.09 -9.49 12.26
CA ALA A 88 4.47 -8.25 12.72
C ALA A 88 2.95 -8.23 12.47
N ALA A 89 2.44 -8.92 11.44
CA ALA A 89 1.01 -9.07 11.20
C ALA A 89 0.29 -9.70 12.38
N PHE A 90 0.81 -10.83 12.88
CA PHE A 90 0.21 -11.57 14.00
C PHE A 90 0.28 -10.73 15.28
N VAL A 91 1.43 -10.12 15.57
CA VAL A 91 1.61 -9.25 16.75
C VAL A 91 0.65 -8.05 16.68
N GLY A 92 0.53 -7.41 15.51
CA GLY A 92 -0.36 -6.29 15.28
C GLY A 92 -1.83 -6.68 15.45
N ALA A 93 -2.26 -7.79 14.83
CA ALA A 93 -3.63 -8.29 14.94
C ALA A 93 -3.99 -8.63 16.40
N ALA A 94 -3.10 -9.34 17.11
CA ALA A 94 -3.29 -9.68 18.51
C ALA A 94 -3.33 -8.44 19.41
N ALA A 95 -2.45 -7.46 19.19
CA ALA A 95 -2.39 -6.22 19.97
C ALA A 95 -3.67 -5.38 19.85
N HIS A 96 -4.38 -5.48 18.72
CA HIS A 96 -5.62 -4.76 18.45
C HIS A 96 -6.88 -5.65 18.58
N ALA A 97 -6.74 -6.87 19.13
CA ALA A 97 -7.82 -7.83 19.35
C ALA A 97 -8.56 -8.32 18.09
N HIS A 98 -7.88 -8.34 16.93
CA HIS A 98 -8.39 -8.87 15.67
C HIS A 98 -8.09 -10.37 15.53
N LEU A 99 -8.75 -11.19 16.34
CA LEU A 99 -8.54 -12.65 16.37
C LEU A 99 -8.98 -13.35 15.08
N GLU A 100 -9.88 -12.75 14.32
CA GLU A 100 -10.37 -13.24 13.02
C GLU A 100 -9.32 -13.26 11.92
N VAL A 101 -8.20 -12.55 12.11
CA VAL A 101 -7.07 -12.46 11.19
C VAL A 101 -5.97 -13.48 11.51
N ILE A 102 -5.97 -14.03 12.73
CA ILE A 102 -4.91 -14.89 13.27
C ILE A 102 -5.04 -16.34 12.82
#